data_AF-A0A9J6RAC3-F1
#
_entry.id   AF-A0A9J6RAC3-F1
#
_cell.length_a   1.000
_cell.length_b   1.000
_cell.length_c   1.000
_cell.angle_alpha   90.00
_cell.angle_beta   90.00
_cell.angle_gamma   90.00
#
_symmetry.space_group_name_H-M   'P 1'
#
loop_
_entity.id
_entity.type
_entity.pdbx_description
1 polymer ?
#
loop_
_entity_poly.entity_id
_entity_poly.type
_entity_poly.pdbx_seq_one_letter_code
_entity_poly.pdbx_strand_id
1 'polypeptide(L)'
;MSLTREEQKYVARELRENFKHAGLTPEVIQADLAFSHEQYEETMKLGPTCDEKAISRLRSYLEEKLEEQGKIPYSSDSYEG
;
A
#
# COMPACT_ATOMS: atom_id res chain seq x y z
N MET A 1 -7.29 14.06 2.52
CA MET A 1 -6.30 15.16 2.38
C MET A 1 -5.63 14.88 1.06
N SER A 2 -5.70 15.79 0.08
CA SER A 2 -5.15 15.48 -1.25
C SER A 2 -3.63 15.34 -1.21
N LEU A 3 -3.13 14.11 -1.32
CA LEU A 3 -1.70 13.81 -1.41
C LEU A 3 -1.09 14.58 -2.59
N THR A 4 0.03 15.25 -2.36
CA THR A 4 0.78 15.90 -3.45
C THR A 4 1.35 14.85 -4.41
N ARG A 5 1.74 15.23 -5.63
CA ARG A 5 2.35 14.29 -6.60
C ARG A 5 3.60 13.60 -6.06
N GLU A 6 4.34 14.26 -5.17
CA GLU A 6 5.53 13.70 -4.53
C GLU A 6 5.15 12.68 -3.46
N GLU A 7 4.14 13.00 -2.63
CA GLU A 7 3.60 12.05 -1.64
C GLU A 7 2.98 10.83 -2.30
N GLN A 8 2.30 10.98 -3.44
CA GLN A 8 1.83 9.84 -4.21
C GLN A 8 3.01 8.96 -4.65
N LYS A 9 4.05 9.53 -5.28
CA LYS A 9 5.22 8.74 -5.65
C LYS A 9 5.87 8.02 -4.45
N TYR A 10 5.90 8.68 -3.30
CA TYR A 10 6.40 8.07 -2.06
C TYR A 10 5.52 6.91 -1.61
N VAL A 11 4.21 7.10 -1.48
CA VAL A 11 3.25 6.08 -1.07
C VAL A 11 3.26 4.89 -2.05
N ALA A 12 3.31 5.13 -3.36
CA ALA A 12 3.40 4.06 -4.35
C ALA A 12 4.67 3.21 -4.18
N ARG A 13 5.78 3.86 -3.81
CA ARG A 13 7.04 3.18 -3.50
C ARG A 13 6.94 2.40 -2.18
N GLU A 14 6.38 3.02 -1.15
CA GLU A 14 6.13 2.42 0.16
C GLU A 14 5.32 1.12 0.01
N LEU A 15 4.18 1.17 -0.69
CA LEU A 15 3.32 0.01 -0.95
C LEU A 15 4.07 -1.12 -1.67
N ARG A 16 4.92 -0.80 -2.66
CA ARG A 16 5.70 -1.81 -3.39
C ARG A 16 6.78 -2.44 -2.53
N GLU A 17 7.49 -1.65 -1.74
CA GLU A 17 8.50 -2.15 -0.81
C GLU A 17 7.85 -3.03 0.25
N ASN A 18 6.76 -2.56 0.86
CA ASN A 18 5.97 -3.33 1.84
C ASN A 18 5.44 -4.63 1.27
N PHE A 19 4.90 -4.59 0.06
CA PHE A 19 4.44 -5.77 -0.66
C PHE A 19 5.55 -6.81 -0.85
N LYS A 20 6.71 -6.36 -1.35
CA LYS A 20 7.89 -7.21 -1.55
C LYS A 20 8.43 -7.76 -0.23
N HIS A 21 8.40 -6.93 0.82
CA HIS A 21 8.91 -7.27 2.15
C HIS A 21 7.97 -8.27 2.87
N ALA A 22 6.67 -8.11 2.69
CA ALA A 22 5.63 -9.01 3.21
C ALA A 22 5.66 -10.37 2.51
N GLY A 23 6.25 -10.47 1.31
CA GLY A 23 6.33 -11.72 0.55
C GLY A 23 4.96 -12.22 0.06
N LEU A 24 4.01 -11.31 -0.11
CA LEU A 24 2.65 -11.63 -0.53
C LEU A 24 2.54 -11.68 -2.06
N THR A 25 1.48 -12.32 -2.55
CA THR A 25 1.12 -12.31 -3.98
C THR A 25 -0.02 -11.32 -4.22
N PRO A 26 -0.13 -10.75 -5.44
CA PRO A 26 -1.23 -9.84 -5.75
C PRO A 26 -2.60 -10.52 -5.59
N GLU A 27 -2.68 -11.82 -5.86
CA GLU A 27 -3.90 -12.63 -5.71
C GLU A 27 -4.40 -12.68 -4.25
N VAL A 28 -3.48 -12.83 -3.28
CA VAL A 28 -3.84 -12.84 -1.86
C VAL A 28 -4.42 -11.50 -1.45
N ILE A 29 -3.79 -10.40 -1.88
CA ILE A 29 -4.28 -9.05 -1.58
C ILE A 29 -5.64 -8.80 -2.22
N GLN A 30 -5.81 -9.21 -3.47
CA GLN A 30 -7.08 -9.08 -4.18
C GLN A 30 -8.20 -9.86 -3.50
N ALA A 31 -7.92 -11.08 -3.05
CA ALA A 31 -8.89 -11.91 -2.34
C ALA A 31 -9.25 -11.34 -0.96
N ASP A 32 -8.25 -10.90 -0.18
CA ASP A 32 -8.44 -10.44 1.20
C ASP A 32 -9.11 -9.06 1.26
N LEU A 33 -8.68 -8.13 0.40
CA LEU A 33 -9.25 -6.79 0.31
C LEU A 33 -10.47 -6.71 -0.60
N ALA A 34 -10.87 -7.82 -1.22
CA ALA A 34 -11.90 -7.88 -2.27
C ALA A 34 -11.65 -6.87 -3.40
N PHE A 35 -10.38 -6.64 -3.75
CA PHE A 35 -10.00 -5.73 -4.83
C PHE A 35 -10.15 -6.42 -6.18
N SER A 36 -10.70 -5.68 -7.13
CA SER A 36 -10.61 -6.05 -8.54
C SER A 36 -9.18 -5.86 -9.05
N HIS A 37 -8.80 -6.59 -10.09
CA HIS A 37 -7.47 -6.45 -10.70
C HIS A 37 -7.15 -5.00 -11.07
N GLU A 38 -8.11 -4.31 -11.67
CA GLU A 38 -8.00 -2.89 -12.04
C GLU A 38 -7.83 -1.97 -10.82
N GLN A 39 -8.61 -2.17 -9.75
CA GLN A 39 -8.46 -1.42 -8.50
C GLN A 39 -7.10 -1.66 -7.83
N TYR A 40 -6.63 -2.90 -7.82
CA TYR A 40 -5.31 -3.21 -7.28
C TYR A 40 -4.21 -2.51 -8.08
N GLU A 41 -4.24 -2.60 -9.42
CA GLU A 41 -3.25 -1.93 -10.27
C GLU A 41 -3.29 -0.41 -10.13
N GLU A 42 -4.48 0.19 -10.14
CA GLU A 42 -4.68 1.63 -9.90
C GLU A 42 -4.13 2.02 -8.52
N THR A 43 -4.37 1.22 -7.49
CA THR A 43 -3.87 1.49 -6.12
C THR A 43 -2.36 1.34 -6.02
N MET A 44 -1.78 0.31 -6.65
CA MET A 44 -0.33 0.09 -6.72
C MET A 44 0.42 1.16 -7.54
N LYS A 45 -0.26 1.76 -8.51
CA LYS A 45 0.29 2.84 -9.36
C LYS A 45 -0.09 4.23 -8.85
N LEU A 46 -0.97 4.31 -7.85
CA LEU A 46 -1.68 5.54 -7.47
C LEU A 46 -2.19 6.28 -8.71
N GLY A 47 -2.93 5.54 -9.52
CA GLY A 47 -3.58 6.03 -10.71
C GLY A 47 -4.60 7.13 -10.38
N PRO A 48 -5.00 7.92 -11.39
CA PRO A 48 -5.91 9.03 -11.20
C PRO A 48 -7.33 8.61 -10.76
N THR A 49 -7.70 7.34 -10.90
CA THR A 49 -9.00 6.81 -10.43
C THR A 49 -8.87 6.06 -9.11
N CYS A 50 -7.69 6.06 -8.49
CA CYS A 50 -7.47 5.42 -7.21
C CYS A 50 -8.13 6.21 -6.07
N ASP A 51 -8.92 5.50 -5.26
CA ASP A 51 -9.53 6.03 -4.05
C ASP A 51 -8.55 6.07 -2.87
N GLU A 52 -8.53 7.17 -2.11
CA GLU A 52 -7.82 7.30 -0.83
C GLU A 52 -8.14 6.13 0.13
N LYS A 53 -9.39 5.64 0.11
CA LYS A 53 -9.81 4.48 0.91
C LYS A 53 -9.14 3.17 0.47
N ALA A 54 -8.95 2.98 -0.83
CA ALA A 54 -8.29 1.79 -1.36
C ALA A 54 -6.81 1.79 -0.98
N ILE A 55 -6.15 2.94 -1.08
CA ILE A 55 -4.76 3.15 -0.65
C ILE A 55 -4.62 2.84 0.84
N SER A 56 -5.46 3.44 1.68
CA SER A 56 -5.41 3.23 3.13
C SER A 56 -5.66 1.76 3.48
N ARG A 57 -6.59 1.07 2.82
CA ARG A 57 -6.84 -0.36 3.04
C ARG A 57 -5.63 -1.20 2.69
N LEU A 58 -5.04 -0.98 1.51
CA LEU A 58 -3.86 -1.72 1.07
C LEU A 58 -2.67 -1.48 2.00
N ARG A 59 -2.47 -0.24 2.43
CA ARG A 59 -1.42 0.15 3.36
C ARG A 59 -1.58 -0.56 4.70
N SER A 60 -2.75 -0.41 5.34
CA SER A 60 -3.01 -1.04 6.64
C SER A 60 -2.93 -2.56 6.58
N TYR A 61 -3.38 -3.17 5.49
CA TYR A 61 -3.26 -4.61 5.29
C TYR A 61 -1.80 -5.07 5.19
N LEU A 62 -0.98 -4.33 4.43
CA LEU A 62 0.45 -4.64 4.34
C LEU A 62 1.16 -4.42 5.66
N GLU A 63 0.83 -3.35 6.39
CA GLU A 63 1.35 -3.07 7.74
C GLU A 63 1.01 -4.21 8.71
N GLU A 64 -0.25 -4.63 8.75
CA GLU A 64 -0.71 -5.75 9.59
C GLU A 64 0.04 -7.04 9.22
N LYS A 65 0.14 -7.38 7.93
CA LYS A 65 0.86 -8.59 7.49
C LYS A 65 2.35 -8.55 7.79
N LEU A 66 2.95 -7.37 7.80
CA LEU A 66 4.35 -7.18 8.17
C LEU A 66 4.53 -7.33 9.68
N GLU A 67 3.67 -6.69 10.47
CA GLU A 67 3.68 -6.79 11.92
C GLU A 67 3.44 -8.24 12.41
N GLU A 68 2.49 -8.96 11.80
CA GLU A 68 2.25 -10.39 12.05
C GLU A 68 3.50 -11.25 11.77
N GLN A 69 4.32 -10.84 10.81
CA GLN A 69 5.60 -11.50 10.48
C GLN A 69 6.77 -11.01 11.36
N GLY A 70 6.54 -10.07 12.29
CA GLY A 70 7.59 -9.41 13.08
C GLY A 70 8.49 -8.48 12.25
N LYS A 71 8.00 -8.01 11.10
CA LYS A 71 8.71 -7.12 10.18
C LYS A 71 8.20 -5.69 10.35
N ILE A 72 9.09 -4.72 10.18
CA ILE A 72 8.73 -3.31 10.29
C ILE A 72 8.22 -2.85 8.92
N PRO A 73 6.99 -2.32 8.82
CA PRO A 73 6.53 -1.73 7.59
C PRO A 73 7.38 -0.52 7.23
N TYR A 74 7.67 -0.40 5.93
CA TYR A 74 8.10 0.85 5.36
C TYR A 74 6.94 1.82 5.57
N SER A 75 7.13 2.77 6.48
CA SER A 75 6.15 3.81 6.78
C SER A 75 6.83 5.15 6.62
N SER A 76 6.10 6.12 6.09
CA SER A 76 6.52 7.53 5.99
C SER A 76 6.85 8.19 7.34
N ASP A 77 6.64 7.51 8.47
CA ASP A 77 6.87 7.99 9.83
C ASP A 77 8.34 7.95 10.30
N SER A 78 9.30 8.01 9.37
CA SER A 78 10.65 8.51 9.70
C SER A 78 10.75 9.99 9.33
N TYR A 79 9.79 10.78 9.79
CA TYR A 79 9.96 12.21 10.03
C TYR A 79 9.79 12.42 11.54
N GLU A 80 10.78 11.95 12.31
CA GLU A 80 11.01 12.53 13.63
C GLU A 80 11.36 14.01 13.41
N GLY A 81 10.47 14.89 13.87
CA GLY A 81 10.68 16.33 13.97
C GLY A 81 10.42 16.78 15.39
#